data_AF-A0A2G9TCG0-F1
#
_entry.id   AF-A0A2G9TCG0-F1
#
_cell.length_a   1.000
_cell.length_b   1.000
_cell.length_c   1.000
_cell.angle_alpha   90.00
_cell.angle_beta   90.00
_cell.angle_gamma   90.00
#
_symmetry.space_group_name_H-M   'P 1'
#
loop_
_entity.id
_entity.type
_entity.pdbx_description
1 polymer ?
#
loop_
_entity_poly.entity_id
_entity_poly.type
_entity_poly.pdbx_seq_one_letter_code
_entity_poly.pdbx_strand_id
1 'polypeptide(L)'
;KEENRIIRKKKEDEQELKIKEAPKISSAMFLKFNNQLGPPFHVLVDTNFVNFAVKNRLDVIQAIPYITDCVMGELEKAGRRFKIALKVIKDNRFQRLKCDHKGTYADDCLVQRVTQ
;
A
#
# COMPACT_ATOMS: atom_id res chain seq x y z
N LYS A 1 58.99 5.61 -7.05
CA LYS A 1 57.81 4.73 -7.05
C LYS A 1 57.22 4.74 -5.64
N GLU A 2 56.31 5.68 -5.40
CA GLU A 2 55.59 5.91 -4.14
C GLU A 2 54.32 5.05 -4.09
N GLU A 3 54.48 3.73 -4.08
CA GLU A 3 53.34 2.81 -4.03
C GLU A 3 53.53 1.91 -2.82
N ASN A 4 53.05 2.38 -1.66
CA ASN A 4 52.56 1.55 -0.54
C ASN A 4 52.15 2.43 0.67
N ARG A 5 51.34 3.47 0.45
CA ARG A 5 50.60 4.11 1.55
C ARG A 5 49.29 3.36 1.78
N ILE A 6 49.29 2.47 2.76
CA ILE A 6 48.08 1.79 3.25
C ILE A 6 47.16 2.86 3.87
N ILE A 7 46.03 3.13 3.21
CA ILE A 7 44.98 4.03 3.72
C ILE A 7 44.27 3.29 4.85
N ARG A 8 44.52 3.72 6.10
CA ARG A 8 43.79 3.22 7.28
C ARG A 8 42.36 3.75 7.21
N LYS A 9 41.36 2.86 7.08
CA LYS A 9 39.94 3.22 7.25
C LYS A 9 39.75 3.81 8.65
N LYS A 10 39.15 5.00 8.73
CA LYS A 10 38.72 5.59 10.01
C LYS A 10 37.75 4.60 10.68
N LYS A 11 37.97 4.33 11.97
CA LYS A 11 36.98 3.64 12.80
C LYS A 11 35.73 4.52 12.86
N GLU A 12 34.56 3.94 12.64
CA GLU A 12 33.28 4.62 12.80
C GLU A 12 33.17 5.08 14.27
N ASP A 13 32.79 6.35 14.47
CA ASP A 13 32.66 6.94 15.80
C ASP A 13 31.52 6.26 16.56
N GLU A 14 31.83 5.54 17.64
CA GLU A 14 30.86 4.84 18.51
C GLU A 14 29.85 5.80 19.20
N GLN A 15 30.02 7.11 19.03
CA GLN A 15 29.15 8.16 19.55
C GLN A 15 28.05 8.62 18.57
N GLU A 16 27.95 8.04 17.37
CA GLU A 16 26.77 8.26 16.53
C GLU A 16 25.51 7.78 17.28
N LEU A 17 24.64 8.74 17.62
CA LEU A 17 23.32 8.50 18.20
C LEU A 17 22.58 7.50 17.31
N LYS A 18 22.59 6.22 17.69
CA LYS A 18 21.73 5.21 17.07
C LYS A 18 20.28 5.58 17.40
N ILE A 19 19.64 6.32 16.50
CA ILE A 19 18.22 6.63 16.56
C ILE A 19 17.49 5.29 16.53
N LYS A 20 17.01 4.84 17.68
CA LYS A 20 16.13 3.69 17.79
C LYS A 20 14.74 4.17 17.40
N GLU A 21 14.38 3.98 16.13
CA GLU A 21 13.02 4.19 15.66
C GLU A 21 12.12 3.09 16.23
N ALA A 22 11.55 3.35 17.40
CA ALA A 22 10.49 2.51 17.94
C ALA A 22 9.18 2.86 17.22
N PRO A 23 8.44 1.88 16.66
CA PRO A 23 7.15 2.14 16.04
C PRO A 23 6.17 2.67 17.10
N LYS A 24 5.68 3.89 16.90
CA LYS A 24 4.65 4.49 17.76
C LYS A 24 3.29 3.89 17.39
N ILE A 25 2.59 3.32 18.36
CA ILE A 25 1.21 2.83 18.16
C ILE A 25 0.29 4.05 17.97
N SER A 26 -0.58 3.99 16.97
CA SER A 26 -1.54 5.06 16.66
C SER A 26 -2.41 5.40 17.88
N SER A 27 -2.61 6.70 18.13
CA SER A 27 -3.46 7.20 19.21
C SER A 27 -4.93 6.82 19.06
N ALA A 28 -5.35 6.40 17.85
CA ALA A 28 -6.68 5.91 17.56
C ALA A 28 -6.97 4.52 18.15
N MET A 29 -5.93 3.75 18.54
CA MET A 29 -6.08 2.42 19.13
C MET A 29 -6.27 2.49 20.65
N PHE A 30 -7.46 2.16 21.15
CA PHE A 30 -7.68 1.83 22.56
C PHE A 30 -7.68 0.32 22.73
N LEU A 31 -6.66 -0.27 23.37
CA LEU A 31 -6.58 -1.72 23.62
C LEU A 31 -6.82 -2.59 22.36
N LYS A 32 -6.31 -2.16 21.20
CA LYS A 32 -6.52 -2.74 19.84
C LYS A 32 -7.85 -2.42 19.15
N PHE A 33 -8.76 -1.69 19.77
CA PHE A 33 -9.98 -1.19 19.13
C PHE A 33 -9.71 0.17 18.46
N ASN A 34 -10.01 0.27 17.17
CA ASN A 34 -9.86 1.52 16.42
C ASN A 34 -11.17 2.32 16.47
N ASN A 35 -11.20 3.35 17.33
CA ASN A 35 -12.38 4.20 17.53
C ASN A 35 -12.70 5.12 16.33
N GLN A 36 -11.81 5.23 15.34
CA GLN A 36 -12.02 6.04 14.14
C GLN A 36 -12.75 5.29 13.01
N LEU A 37 -12.93 3.97 13.16
CA LEU A 37 -13.72 3.19 12.22
C LEU A 37 -15.21 3.41 12.50
N GLY A 38 -15.83 4.28 11.73
CA GLY A 38 -17.27 4.52 11.74
C GLY A 38 -17.82 4.70 10.33
N PRO A 39 -19.15 4.63 10.14
CA PRO A 39 -19.76 4.92 8.84
C PRO A 39 -19.54 6.39 8.42
N PRO A 40 -19.30 6.66 7.12
CA PRO A 40 -19.15 5.70 6.03
C PRO A 40 -17.79 4.98 6.07
N PHE A 41 -17.80 3.65 5.89
CA PHE A 41 -16.55 2.88 5.89
C PHE A 41 -15.74 3.13 4.62
N HIS A 42 -14.46 3.43 4.81
CA HIS A 42 -13.47 3.54 3.74
C HIS A 42 -12.76 2.20 3.57
N VAL A 43 -12.91 1.56 2.41
CA VAL A 43 -12.41 0.19 2.17
C VAL A 43 -11.38 0.21 1.05
N LEU A 44 -10.15 -0.23 1.33
CA LEU A 44 -9.15 -0.48 0.30
C LEU A 44 -9.47 -1.78 -0.42
N VAL A 45 -9.44 -1.74 -1.75
CA VAL A 45 -9.81 -2.86 -2.61
C VAL A 45 -8.59 -3.39 -3.36
N ASP A 46 -8.39 -4.71 -3.30
CA ASP A 46 -7.34 -5.43 -4.04
C ASP A 46 -7.89 -6.06 -5.35
N THR A 47 -6.98 -6.38 -6.28
CA THR A 47 -7.23 -7.04 -7.56
C THR A 47 -8.03 -8.33 -7.40
N ASN A 48 -7.71 -9.17 -6.41
CA ASN A 48 -8.38 -10.44 -6.21
C ASN A 48 -9.85 -10.24 -5.79
N PHE A 49 -10.10 -9.25 -4.93
CA PHE A 49 -11.46 -8.89 -4.52
C PHE A 49 -12.30 -8.43 -5.71
N VAL A 50 -11.77 -7.54 -6.56
CA VAL A 50 -12.48 -7.07 -7.76
C VAL A 50 -12.84 -8.26 -8.66
N ASN A 51 -11.90 -9.17 -8.89
CA ASN A 51 -12.13 -10.34 -9.74
C ASN A 51 -13.21 -11.26 -9.17
N PHE A 52 -13.18 -11.48 -7.86
CA PHE A 52 -14.19 -12.26 -7.17
C PHE A 52 -15.56 -11.58 -7.20
N ALA A 53 -15.62 -10.26 -6.96
CA ALA A 53 -16.86 -9.49 -6.97
C ALA A 53 -17.52 -9.51 -8.36
N VAL A 54 -16.72 -9.33 -9.43
CA VAL A 54 -17.22 -9.40 -10.81
C VAL A 54 -17.72 -10.80 -11.14
N LYS A 55 -16.98 -11.85 -10.75
CA LYS A 55 -17.37 -13.25 -11.01
C LYS A 55 -18.70 -13.62 -10.35
N ASN A 56 -18.92 -13.15 -9.12
CA ASN A 56 -20.10 -13.46 -8.32
C ASN A 56 -21.21 -12.41 -8.42
N ARG A 57 -21.03 -11.36 -9.23
CA ARG A 57 -21.99 -10.24 -9.39
C ARG A 57 -22.35 -9.59 -8.05
N LEU A 58 -21.35 -9.41 -7.18
CA LEU A 58 -21.51 -8.72 -5.89
C LEU A 58 -21.49 -7.21 -6.10
N ASP A 59 -22.37 -6.51 -5.38
CA ASP A 59 -22.45 -5.06 -5.42
C ASP A 59 -21.80 -4.43 -4.19
N VAL A 60 -20.93 -3.44 -4.40
CA VAL A 60 -19.99 -2.91 -3.38
C VAL A 60 -20.51 -1.59 -2.76
N ILE A 61 -21.82 -1.35 -2.77
CA ILE A 61 -22.42 -0.01 -2.55
C ILE A 61 -22.44 0.44 -1.07
N GLN A 62 -22.36 -0.46 -0.10
CA GLN A 62 -22.51 -0.08 1.31
C GLN A 62 -21.29 0.63 1.92
N ALA A 63 -20.18 0.68 1.20
CA ALA A 63 -18.93 1.33 1.62
C ALA A 63 -18.41 2.27 0.53
N ILE A 64 -17.41 3.08 0.87
CA ILE A 64 -16.66 3.89 -0.10
C ILE A 64 -15.42 3.09 -0.50
N PRO A 65 -15.41 2.43 -1.68
CA PRO A 65 -14.27 1.64 -2.10
C PRO A 65 -13.17 2.53 -2.68
N TYR A 66 -11.94 2.28 -2.26
CA TYR A 66 -10.74 2.93 -2.75
C TYR A 66 -9.89 1.95 -3.53
N ILE A 67 -9.38 2.40 -4.67
CA ILE A 67 -8.47 1.64 -5.52
C ILE A 67 -7.19 2.42 -5.68
N THR A 68 -6.08 1.74 -5.41
CA THR A 68 -4.74 2.28 -5.56
C THR A 68 -4.26 2.17 -7.00
N ASP A 69 -3.36 3.06 -7.40
CA ASP A 69 -2.74 3.02 -8.73
C ASP A 69 -2.01 1.70 -9.03
N CYS A 70 -1.43 1.07 -8.01
CA CYS A 70 -0.77 -0.23 -8.14
C CYS A 70 -1.74 -1.37 -8.47
N VAL A 71 -2.88 -1.44 -7.78
CA VAL A 71 -3.97 -2.41 -8.05
C VAL A 71 -4.51 -2.22 -9.47
N MET A 72 -4.70 -0.97 -9.89
CA MET A 72 -5.10 -0.66 -11.27
C MET A 72 -4.05 -1.14 -12.28
N GLY A 73 -2.75 -0.88 -12.00
CA GLY A 73 -1.65 -1.31 -12.85
C GLY A 73 -1.50 -2.83 -12.94
N GLU A 74 -1.75 -3.57 -11.87
CA GLU A 74 -1.78 -5.04 -11.89
C GLU A 74 -2.91 -5.58 -12.75
N LEU A 75 -4.12 -5.03 -12.63
CA LEU A 75 -5.25 -5.42 -13.49
C LEU A 75 -5.00 -5.12 -14.96
N GLU A 76 -4.32 -4.00 -15.28
CA GLU A 76 -3.92 -3.67 -16.64
C GLU A 76 -2.88 -4.66 -17.19
N LYS A 77 -1.90 -5.07 -16.37
CA LYS A 77 -0.91 -6.11 -16.73
C LYS A 77 -1.50 -7.50 -16.89
N ALA A 78 -2.53 -7.83 -16.11
CA ALA A 78 -3.21 -9.12 -16.17
C ALA A 78 -3.99 -9.33 -17.50
N GLY A 79 -4.14 -8.27 -18.30
CA GLY A 79 -4.51 -8.33 -19.71
C GLY A 79 -6.01 -8.48 -19.98
N ARG A 80 -6.36 -8.98 -21.18
CA ARG A 80 -7.74 -8.94 -21.69
C ARG A 80 -8.77 -9.69 -20.85
N ARG A 81 -8.36 -10.71 -20.08
CA ARG A 81 -9.26 -11.50 -19.22
C ARG A 81 -9.95 -10.63 -18.15
N PHE A 82 -9.30 -9.55 -17.73
CA PHE A 82 -9.77 -8.66 -16.68
C PHE A 82 -10.39 -7.36 -17.21
N LYS A 83 -10.75 -7.30 -18.50
CA LYS A 83 -11.37 -6.12 -19.11
C LYS A 83 -12.66 -5.68 -18.42
N ILE A 84 -13.43 -6.63 -17.89
CA ILE A 84 -14.67 -6.33 -17.14
C ILE A 84 -14.31 -5.72 -15.77
N ALA A 85 -13.39 -6.33 -15.04
CA ALA A 85 -12.86 -5.78 -13.79
C ALA A 85 -12.33 -4.35 -13.97
N LEU A 86 -11.52 -4.12 -15.02
CA LEU A 86 -11.00 -2.80 -15.39
C LEU A 86 -12.10 -1.76 -15.66
N LYS A 87 -13.26 -2.17 -16.20
CA LYS A 87 -14.40 -1.26 -16.39
C LYS A 87 -15.10 -0.96 -15.07
N VAL A 88 -15.28 -1.96 -14.21
CA VAL A 88 -15.93 -1.81 -12.91
C VAL A 88 -15.12 -0.88 -12.02
N ILE A 89 -13.79 -1.02 -11.97
CA ILE A 89 -12.94 -0.16 -11.14
C ILE A 89 -12.80 1.27 -11.64
N LYS A 90 -13.15 1.53 -12.91
CA LYS A 90 -13.18 2.87 -13.51
C LYS A 90 -14.52 3.58 -13.33
N ASP A 91 -15.48 2.93 -12.68
CA ASP A 91 -16.76 3.53 -12.30
C ASP A 91 -16.52 4.62 -11.23
N ASN A 92 -17.29 5.71 -11.29
CA ASN A 92 -17.21 6.84 -10.35
C ASN A 92 -17.51 6.43 -8.89
N ARG A 93 -18.11 5.25 -8.68
CA ARG A 93 -18.30 4.68 -7.33
C ARG A 93 -16.98 4.33 -6.64
N PHE A 94 -15.91 4.08 -7.40
CA PHE A 94 -14.57 3.80 -6.86
C PHE A 94 -13.74 5.07 -6.79
N GLN A 95 -13.21 5.36 -5.61
CA GLN A 95 -12.29 6.48 -5.41
C GLN A 95 -10.85 6.03 -5.70
N ARG A 96 -10.14 6.80 -6.52
CA ARG A 96 -8.77 6.48 -6.90
C ARG A 96 -7.77 7.11 -5.92
N LEU A 97 -6.86 6.29 -5.39
CA LEU A 97 -5.75 6.72 -4.54
C LEU A 97 -4.44 6.66 -5.32
N LYS A 98 -3.73 7.79 -5.34
CA LYS A 98 -2.41 7.86 -5.95
C LYS A 98 -1.37 7.13 -5.09
N CYS A 99 -0.44 6.46 -5.76
CA CYS A 99 0.66 5.76 -5.14
C CYS A 99 1.99 6.41 -5.50
N ASP A 100 2.80 6.72 -4.50
CA ASP A 100 4.14 7.30 -4.67
C ASP A 100 5.23 6.25 -4.38
N HIS A 101 5.22 5.15 -5.13
CA HIS A 101 6.24 4.10 -5.02
C HIS A 101 6.63 3.57 -6.40
N LYS A 102 7.83 3.01 -6.51
CA LYS A 102 8.30 2.38 -7.74
C LYS A 102 7.67 0.99 -7.88
N GLY A 103 7.18 0.67 -9.07
CA GLY A 103 6.55 -0.62 -9.35
C GLY A 103 5.06 -0.64 -9.07
N THR A 104 4.42 -1.79 -9.25
CA THR A 104 2.96 -1.94 -9.12
C THR A 104 2.59 -3.08 -8.19
N TYR A 105 3.47 -3.52 -7.30
CA TYR A 105 3.16 -4.62 -6.38
C TYR A 105 2.16 -4.12 -5.34
N ALA A 106 0.90 -4.55 -5.45
CA ALA A 106 -0.21 -3.99 -4.69
C ALA A 106 -0.13 -4.34 -3.20
N ASP A 107 0.29 -5.56 -2.87
CA ASP A 107 0.36 -6.05 -1.48
C ASP A 107 1.20 -5.13 -0.59
N ASP A 108 2.43 -4.82 -1.01
CA ASP A 108 3.35 -3.95 -0.26
C ASP A 108 2.74 -2.55 -0.05
N CYS A 109 2.09 -2.02 -1.10
CA CYS A 109 1.44 -0.72 -1.03
C CYS A 109 0.28 -0.70 -0.03
N LEU A 110 -0.57 -1.73 -0.06
CA LEU A 110 -1.72 -1.85 0.83
C LEU A 110 -1.27 -2.05 2.28
N VAL A 111 -0.29 -2.91 2.52
CA VAL A 111 0.28 -3.12 3.86
C VAL A 111 0.90 -1.83 4.40
N GLN A 112 1.71 -1.13 3.61
CA GLN A 112 2.31 0.13 4.02
C GLN A 112 1.25 1.19 4.33
N ARG A 113 0.19 1.28 3.52
CA ARG A 113 -0.88 2.26 3.69
C ARG A 113 -1.74 2.00 4.94
N VAL A 114 -1.94 0.74 5.32
CA VAL A 114 -2.71 0.37 6.53
C VAL A 114 -1.84 0.46 7.80
N THR A 115 -0.52 0.34 7.66
CA THR A 115 0.41 0.37 8.80
C THR A 115 0.76 1.79 9.25
N GLN A 116 0.65 2.79 8.36
CA GLN A 116 0.78 4.21 8.71
C GLN A 116 -0.35 4.67 9.62
#